data_AF-A0A635R8P5-F1
#
_entry.id   AF-A0A635R8P5-F1
#
_cell.length_a   1.000
_cell.length_b   1.000
_cell.length_c   1.000
_cell.angle_alpha   90.00
_cell.angle_beta   90.00
_cell.angle_gamma   90.00
#
_symmetry.space_group_name_H-M   'P 1'
#
loop_
_entity.id
_entity.type
_entity.pdbx_description
1 polymer ?
#
loop_
_entity_poly.entity_id
_entity_poly.type
_entity_poly.pdbx_seq_one_letter_code
_entity_poly.pdbx_strand_id
1 'polypeptide(L)'
;MIDIYTDYAAVLTVNRSEERAAPFLDLVTLCMDYGYDVALSDVYWQPSSDPADETVRLEGIIVKCAVALGNRLGIALNPQEVYHKPKETVRILDGITSKFEEFEDTDTLYGIVMSGETPEYILESICRYVYGDDNIHFEDLVVRVSPRVMTVMRNYLSSVTVDEQLAAGNDRRLSRIADYLRLYPQNPSAFVFLNLPDLPDLTVVQQSLVFDVEDYTEAELLEMYAVGLSIIDNEDYEDAYGALSENLEKLNNEGLKPIPILQPALESLKEIYKVAEEDNDEI
;
A
#
# COMPACT_ATOMS: atom_id res chain seq x y z
N MET A 1 -31.16 9.98 -4.28
CA MET A 1 -29.88 9.32 -3.97
C MET A 1 -28.83 10.18 -4.62
N ILE A 2 -27.91 10.72 -3.83
CA ILE A 2 -26.81 11.56 -4.33
C ILE A 2 -25.84 10.59 -5.00
N ASP A 3 -25.61 10.76 -6.30
CA ASP A 3 -24.67 9.96 -7.07
C ASP A 3 -23.56 10.88 -7.59
N ILE A 4 -22.53 11.02 -6.74
CA ILE A 4 -21.41 11.94 -6.94
C ILE A 4 -20.76 11.69 -8.31
N TYR A 5 -20.51 10.43 -8.66
CA TYR A 5 -19.91 10.07 -9.93
C TYR A 5 -20.76 10.54 -11.12
N THR A 6 -22.06 10.24 -11.09
CA THR A 6 -22.98 10.64 -12.17
C THR A 6 -23.04 12.16 -12.33
N ASP A 7 -22.96 12.92 -11.24
CA ASP A 7 -22.97 14.38 -11.29
C ASP A 7 -21.68 14.97 -11.88
N TYR A 8 -20.51 14.39 -11.57
CA TYR A 8 -19.25 14.74 -12.25
C TYR A 8 -19.30 14.35 -13.74
N ALA A 9 -19.76 13.15 -14.06
CA ALA A 9 -19.86 12.66 -15.43
C ALA A 9 -20.77 13.53 -16.29
N ALA A 10 -21.90 13.98 -15.74
CA ALA A 10 -22.86 14.83 -16.46
C ALA A 10 -22.25 16.16 -16.94
N VAL A 11 -21.30 16.73 -16.19
CA VAL A 11 -20.63 17.99 -16.56
C VAL A 11 -19.41 17.74 -17.43
N LEU A 12 -18.54 16.79 -17.05
CA LEU A 12 -17.25 16.59 -17.71
C LEU A 12 -17.41 15.99 -19.12
N THR A 13 -18.28 15.02 -19.30
CA THR A 13 -18.48 14.36 -20.61
C THR A 13 -19.09 15.29 -21.66
N VAL A 14 -19.78 16.34 -21.23
CA VAL A 14 -20.40 17.34 -22.13
C VAL A 14 -19.39 18.43 -22.53
N ASN A 15 -18.49 18.80 -21.63
CA ASN A 15 -17.63 19.98 -21.80
C ASN A 15 -16.15 19.67 -22.12
N ARG A 16 -15.73 18.40 -22.07
CA ARG A 16 -14.38 17.94 -22.40
C ARG A 16 -14.39 16.85 -23.45
N SER A 17 -13.25 16.68 -24.13
CA SER A 17 -13.03 15.49 -24.96
C SER A 17 -13.02 14.24 -24.09
N GLU A 18 -13.41 13.11 -24.66
CA GLU A 18 -13.40 11.81 -23.98
C GLU A 18 -12.02 11.49 -23.39
N GLU A 19 -10.95 11.75 -24.16
CA GLU A 19 -9.55 11.57 -23.74
C GLU A 19 -9.17 12.35 -22.47
N ARG A 20 -9.86 13.46 -22.17
CA ARG A 20 -9.63 14.25 -20.95
C ARG A 20 -10.67 13.92 -19.88
N ALA A 21 -11.93 13.73 -20.24
CA ALA A 21 -13.00 13.44 -19.29
C ALA A 21 -12.81 12.07 -18.61
N ALA A 22 -12.46 11.03 -19.36
CA ALA A 22 -12.34 9.67 -18.84
C ALA A 22 -11.31 9.58 -17.70
N PRO A 23 -10.06 10.07 -17.84
CA PRO A 23 -9.10 10.05 -16.74
C PRO A 23 -9.56 10.80 -15.48
N PHE A 24 -10.27 11.93 -15.63
CA PHE A 24 -10.81 12.64 -14.47
C PHE A 24 -11.93 11.85 -13.78
N LEU A 25 -12.76 11.12 -14.53
CA LEU A 25 -13.78 10.26 -13.95
C LEU A 25 -13.18 9.02 -13.29
N ASP A 26 -12.12 8.46 -13.85
CA ASP A 26 -11.36 7.37 -13.22
C ASP A 26 -10.78 7.84 -11.87
N LEU A 27 -10.25 9.09 -11.81
CA LEU A 27 -9.81 9.68 -10.54
C LEU A 27 -10.96 9.89 -9.55
N VAL A 28 -12.18 10.20 -9.99
CA VAL A 28 -13.35 10.30 -9.11
C VAL A 28 -13.64 8.94 -8.48
N THR A 29 -13.73 7.88 -9.28
CA THR A 29 -13.96 6.51 -8.82
C THR A 29 -12.90 6.10 -7.80
N LEU A 30 -11.63 6.28 -8.16
CA LEU A 30 -10.51 5.91 -7.31
C LEU A 30 -10.49 6.75 -6.01
N CYS A 31 -10.85 8.03 -6.06
CA CYS A 31 -10.98 8.83 -4.83
C CYS A 31 -12.14 8.36 -3.94
N MET A 32 -13.28 7.95 -4.51
CA MET A 32 -14.42 7.40 -3.75
C MET A 32 -14.03 6.09 -3.06
N ASP A 33 -13.36 5.17 -3.77
CA ASP A 33 -12.91 3.89 -3.21
C ASP A 33 -11.98 4.08 -1.99
N TYR A 34 -11.25 5.19 -1.96
CA TYR A 34 -10.33 5.55 -0.86
C TYR A 34 -10.90 6.54 0.16
N GLY A 35 -12.22 6.79 0.13
CA GLY A 35 -12.96 7.52 1.17
C GLY A 35 -12.94 9.05 1.04
N TYR A 36 -12.73 9.57 -0.16
CA TYR A 36 -12.77 11.02 -0.44
C TYR A 36 -14.17 11.52 -0.84
N ASP A 37 -15.24 10.74 -0.65
CA ASP A 37 -16.62 11.11 -1.00
C ASP A 37 -17.04 12.47 -0.44
N VAL A 38 -16.64 12.76 0.81
CA VAL A 38 -16.96 14.04 1.47
C VAL A 38 -16.30 15.21 0.74
N ALA A 39 -15.04 15.07 0.32
CA ALA A 39 -14.34 16.11 -0.42
C ALA A 39 -14.90 16.26 -1.84
N LEU A 40 -15.25 15.15 -2.50
CA LEU A 40 -15.90 15.16 -3.81
C LEU A 40 -17.32 15.74 -3.77
N SER A 41 -17.99 15.71 -2.62
CA SER A 41 -19.31 16.34 -2.44
C SER A 41 -19.28 17.87 -2.60
N ASP A 42 -18.09 18.49 -2.65
CA ASP A 42 -17.91 19.90 -3.02
C ASP A 42 -18.40 20.21 -4.45
N VAL A 43 -18.70 19.20 -5.27
CA VAL A 43 -19.47 19.36 -6.52
C VAL A 43 -20.77 20.14 -6.29
N TYR A 44 -21.44 19.97 -5.13
CA TYR A 44 -22.68 20.68 -4.79
C TYR A 44 -22.47 22.05 -4.16
N TRP A 45 -21.23 22.38 -3.79
CA TRP A 45 -20.90 23.61 -3.10
C TRP A 45 -20.49 24.72 -4.07
N GLN A 46 -21.30 25.78 -4.13
CA GLN A 46 -21.06 26.96 -4.98
C GLN A 46 -20.81 26.64 -6.47
N PRO A 47 -21.76 25.95 -7.15
CA PRO A 47 -21.63 25.67 -8.58
C PRO A 47 -21.62 26.97 -9.39
N SER A 48 -20.79 27.03 -10.43
CA SER A 48 -20.76 28.12 -11.38
C SER A 48 -21.91 28.01 -12.37
N SER A 49 -22.48 29.16 -12.75
CA SER A 49 -23.46 29.23 -13.83
C SER A 49 -22.82 29.14 -15.22
N ASP A 50 -21.51 29.39 -15.34
CA ASP A 50 -20.76 29.23 -16.58
C ASP A 50 -20.23 27.78 -16.68
N PRO A 51 -20.63 27.00 -17.69
CA PRO A 51 -20.16 25.62 -17.89
C PRO A 51 -18.64 25.48 -17.97
N ALA A 52 -17.94 26.47 -18.54
CA ALA A 52 -16.48 26.42 -18.67
C ALA A 52 -15.81 26.57 -17.30
N ASP A 53 -16.25 27.55 -16.51
CA ASP A 53 -15.75 27.77 -15.15
C ASP A 53 -16.11 26.61 -14.23
N GLU A 54 -17.32 26.05 -14.39
CA GLU A 54 -17.76 24.89 -13.63
C GLU A 54 -16.90 23.67 -13.92
N THR A 55 -16.58 23.41 -15.20
CA THR A 55 -15.71 22.31 -15.60
C THR A 55 -14.33 22.42 -14.93
N VAL A 56 -13.72 23.62 -14.95
CA VAL A 56 -12.42 23.85 -14.31
C VAL A 56 -12.50 23.70 -12.79
N ARG A 57 -13.59 24.17 -12.17
CA ARG A 57 -13.84 24.00 -10.73
C ARG A 57 -13.89 22.53 -10.34
N LEU A 58 -14.65 21.73 -11.09
CA LEU A 58 -14.80 20.30 -10.85
C LEU A 58 -13.48 19.54 -11.04
N GLU A 59 -12.76 19.79 -12.14
CA GLU A 59 -11.40 19.26 -12.36
C GLU A 59 -10.48 19.63 -11.18
N GLY A 60 -10.58 20.86 -10.66
CA GLY A 60 -9.82 21.32 -9.49
C GLY A 60 -10.14 20.60 -8.17
N ILE A 61 -11.39 20.20 -7.96
CA ILE A 61 -11.77 19.37 -6.79
C ILE A 61 -11.15 17.98 -6.91
N ILE A 62 -11.24 17.38 -8.10
CA ILE A 62 -10.67 16.06 -8.38
C ILE A 62 -9.15 16.06 -8.18
N VAL A 63 -8.45 17.09 -8.72
CA VAL A 63 -7.00 17.24 -8.53
C VAL A 63 -6.62 17.31 -7.05
N LYS A 64 -7.37 18.07 -6.23
CA LYS A 64 -7.11 18.14 -4.78
C LYS A 64 -7.24 16.77 -4.11
N CYS A 65 -8.26 16.00 -4.47
CA CYS A 65 -8.48 14.66 -3.91
C CYS A 65 -7.37 13.70 -4.36
N ALA A 66 -7.03 13.69 -5.65
CA ALA A 66 -5.97 12.85 -6.21
C ALA A 66 -4.59 13.16 -5.57
N VAL A 67 -4.25 14.45 -5.38
CA VAL A 67 -3.01 14.85 -4.69
C VAL A 67 -3.04 14.43 -3.22
N ALA A 68 -4.17 14.56 -2.54
CA ALA A 68 -4.31 14.12 -1.15
C ALA A 68 -4.13 12.61 -1.02
N LEU A 69 -4.71 11.83 -1.94
CA LEU A 69 -4.55 10.39 -1.99
C LEU A 69 -3.10 10.01 -2.32
N GLY A 70 -2.46 10.64 -3.30
CA GLY A 70 -1.04 10.44 -3.59
C GLY A 70 -0.19 10.64 -2.33
N ASN A 71 -0.40 11.73 -1.59
CA ASN A 71 0.32 11.99 -0.33
C ASN A 71 0.07 10.89 0.71
N ARG A 72 -1.18 10.42 0.84
CA ARG A 72 -1.55 9.29 1.72
C ARG A 72 -0.79 8.01 1.33
N LEU A 73 -0.66 7.75 0.04
CA LEU A 73 0.10 6.61 -0.52
C LEU A 73 1.61 6.82 -0.49
N GLY A 74 2.11 8.01 -0.15
CA GLY A 74 3.55 8.32 -0.08
C GLY A 74 4.14 8.89 -1.36
N ILE A 75 3.31 9.41 -2.26
CA ILE A 75 3.72 10.08 -3.50
C ILE A 75 3.29 11.53 -3.48
N ALA A 76 4.28 12.42 -3.51
CA ALA A 76 4.02 13.85 -3.66
C ALA A 76 3.79 14.16 -5.15
N LEU A 77 2.54 14.44 -5.50
CA LEU A 77 2.14 14.84 -6.85
C LEU A 77 2.10 16.38 -6.98
N ASN A 78 2.54 16.91 -8.11
CA ASN A 78 2.42 18.32 -8.44
C ASN A 78 0.97 18.63 -8.92
N PRO A 79 0.19 19.45 -8.19
CA PRO A 79 -1.22 19.70 -8.56
C PRO A 79 -1.40 20.32 -9.95
N GLN A 80 -0.46 21.14 -10.40
CA GLN A 80 -0.55 21.76 -11.73
C GLN A 80 -0.39 20.71 -12.83
N GLU A 81 0.58 19.82 -12.67
CA GLU A 81 0.81 18.74 -13.63
C GLU A 81 -0.29 17.69 -13.57
N VAL A 82 -0.86 17.38 -12.40
CA VAL A 82 -2.04 16.49 -12.30
C VAL A 82 -3.21 17.01 -13.14
N TYR A 83 -3.43 18.33 -13.15
CA TYR A 83 -4.46 18.95 -13.99
C TYR A 83 -4.17 18.84 -15.50
N HIS A 84 -2.90 18.80 -15.89
CA HIS A 84 -2.48 18.69 -17.29
C HIS A 84 -2.33 17.24 -17.77
N LYS A 85 -1.96 16.33 -16.86
CA LYS A 85 -1.64 14.91 -17.09
C LYS A 85 -2.50 13.99 -16.19
N PRO A 86 -3.84 14.06 -16.27
CA PRO A 86 -4.71 13.26 -15.41
C PRO A 86 -4.59 11.76 -15.71
N LYS A 87 -4.30 11.37 -16.96
CA LYS A 87 -4.13 9.97 -17.37
C LYS A 87 -2.93 9.32 -16.69
N GLU A 88 -1.79 10.00 -16.67
CA GLU A 88 -0.58 9.56 -15.98
C GLU A 88 -0.81 9.50 -14.47
N THR A 89 -1.58 10.45 -13.92
CA THR A 89 -1.97 10.45 -12.50
C THR A 89 -2.80 9.21 -12.15
N VAL A 90 -3.81 8.86 -12.96
CA VAL A 90 -4.60 7.64 -12.78
C VAL A 90 -3.69 6.43 -12.78
N ARG A 91 -2.80 6.29 -13.77
CA ARG A 91 -1.90 5.14 -13.88
C ARG A 91 -1.00 4.95 -12.67
N ILE A 92 -0.50 6.05 -12.08
CA ILE A 92 0.28 5.99 -10.84
C ILE A 92 -0.58 5.48 -9.69
N LEU A 93 -1.73 6.10 -9.47
CA LEU A 93 -2.57 5.79 -8.32
C LEU A 93 -3.16 4.38 -8.44
N ASP A 94 -3.80 4.05 -9.56
CA ASP A 94 -4.35 2.72 -9.89
C ASP A 94 -3.27 1.63 -9.89
N GLY A 95 -2.07 2.00 -10.37
CA GLY A 95 -0.88 1.17 -10.32
C GLY A 95 -0.60 0.64 -8.92
N ILE A 96 -0.46 1.58 -7.98
CA ILE A 96 -0.07 1.29 -6.60
C ILE A 96 -1.20 0.62 -5.82
N THR A 97 -2.44 0.93 -6.14
CA THR A 97 -3.59 0.46 -5.38
C THR A 97 -4.11 -0.91 -5.81
N SER A 98 -3.83 -1.34 -7.05
CA SER A 98 -4.36 -2.59 -7.59
C SER A 98 -3.47 -3.17 -8.70
N LYS A 99 -3.15 -2.42 -9.74
CA LYS A 99 -2.61 -3.01 -10.98
C LYS A 99 -1.25 -3.66 -10.84
N PHE A 100 -0.37 -3.16 -9.97
CA PHE A 100 0.93 -3.79 -9.75
C PHE A 100 0.80 -5.13 -9.04
N GLU A 101 -0.25 -5.28 -8.23
CA GLU A 101 -0.57 -6.50 -7.51
C GLU A 101 -1.10 -7.58 -8.45
N GLU A 102 -2.02 -7.19 -9.34
CA GLU A 102 -2.68 -8.08 -10.29
C GLU A 102 -1.80 -8.49 -11.48
N PHE A 103 -0.59 -7.93 -11.61
CA PHE A 103 0.23 -8.10 -12.79
C PHE A 103 0.93 -9.46 -12.81
N GLU A 104 0.81 -10.18 -13.93
CA GLU A 104 1.27 -11.58 -14.03
C GLU A 104 2.79 -11.74 -13.99
N ASP A 105 3.57 -10.80 -14.58
CA ASP A 105 5.04 -10.90 -14.64
C ASP A 105 5.68 -10.19 -13.44
N THR A 106 5.53 -10.79 -12.26
CA THR A 106 6.07 -10.28 -10.99
C THR A 106 7.60 -10.35 -10.93
N ASP A 107 8.23 -11.29 -11.63
CA ASP A 107 9.69 -11.41 -11.72
C ASP A 107 10.32 -10.17 -12.34
N THR A 108 9.75 -9.69 -13.45
CA THR A 108 10.24 -8.47 -14.11
C THR A 108 9.99 -7.25 -13.23
N LEU A 109 8.81 -7.14 -12.60
CA LEU A 109 8.53 -6.07 -11.64
C LEU A 109 9.53 -6.05 -10.49
N TYR A 110 9.85 -7.21 -9.93
CA TYR A 110 10.84 -7.34 -8.86
C TYR A 110 12.23 -6.91 -9.33
N GLY A 111 12.63 -7.31 -10.54
CA GLY A 111 13.88 -6.86 -11.15
C GLY A 111 13.97 -5.34 -11.29
N ILE A 112 12.86 -4.67 -11.66
CA ILE A 112 12.80 -3.20 -11.76
C ILE A 112 12.92 -2.55 -10.38
N VAL A 113 12.20 -3.05 -9.37
CA VAL A 113 12.29 -2.54 -7.98
C VAL A 113 13.69 -2.70 -7.39
N MET A 114 14.42 -3.75 -7.80
CA MET A 114 15.77 -4.06 -7.33
C MET A 114 16.89 -3.43 -8.18
N SER A 115 16.55 -2.60 -9.17
CA SER A 115 17.51 -1.97 -10.10
C SER A 115 18.52 -1.03 -9.42
N GLY A 116 18.18 -0.48 -8.26
CA GLY A 116 18.99 0.52 -7.55
C GLY A 116 18.84 1.95 -8.09
N GLU A 117 17.88 2.18 -8.99
CA GLU A 117 17.49 3.52 -9.45
C GLU A 117 16.77 4.31 -8.35
N THR A 118 16.49 5.60 -8.60
CA THR A 118 15.71 6.38 -7.63
C THR A 118 14.24 5.91 -7.60
N PRO A 119 13.54 6.05 -6.47
CA PRO A 119 12.14 5.65 -6.34
C PRO A 119 11.21 6.18 -7.46
N GLU A 120 11.45 7.40 -7.93
CA GLU A 120 10.72 8.03 -9.03
C GLU A 120 10.92 7.26 -10.35
N TYR A 121 12.16 6.92 -10.68
CA TYR A 121 12.49 6.17 -11.91
C TYR A 121 11.97 4.74 -11.86
N ILE A 122 12.04 4.10 -10.68
CA ILE A 122 11.47 2.76 -10.48
C ILE A 122 9.97 2.78 -10.73
N LEU A 123 9.25 3.71 -10.10
CA LEU A 123 7.80 3.83 -10.26
C LEU A 123 7.41 4.12 -11.71
N GLU A 124 8.14 4.99 -12.39
CA GLU A 124 7.95 5.28 -13.82
C GLU A 124 8.13 4.04 -14.70
N SER A 125 9.21 3.30 -14.48
CA SER A 125 9.53 2.08 -15.22
C SER A 125 8.47 1.00 -15.01
N ILE A 126 7.98 0.85 -13.78
CA ILE A 126 6.90 -0.09 -13.47
C ILE A 126 5.61 0.31 -14.16
N CYS A 127 5.23 1.60 -14.13
CA CYS A 127 4.06 2.07 -14.85
C CYS A 127 4.17 1.85 -16.36
N ARG A 128 5.32 2.15 -16.97
CA ARG A 128 5.56 1.88 -18.39
C ARG A 128 5.34 0.42 -18.74
N TYR A 129 5.89 -0.46 -17.90
CA TYR A 129 5.85 -1.89 -18.14
C TYR A 129 4.44 -2.46 -17.95
N VAL A 130 3.77 -2.16 -16.83
CA VAL A 130 2.43 -2.66 -16.50
C VAL A 130 1.38 -2.16 -17.49
N TYR A 131 1.45 -0.88 -17.88
CA TYR A 131 0.48 -0.30 -18.82
C TYR A 131 0.90 -0.43 -20.30
N GLY A 132 2.08 -1.00 -20.58
CA GLY A 132 2.61 -1.17 -21.94
C GLY A 132 2.76 0.14 -22.73
N ASP A 133 3.13 1.23 -22.06
CA ASP A 133 3.20 2.58 -22.65
C ASP A 133 4.54 3.26 -22.34
N ASP A 134 5.47 3.15 -23.29
CA ASP A 134 6.82 3.72 -23.18
C ASP A 134 6.83 5.25 -23.10
N ASN A 135 5.74 5.93 -23.47
CA ASN A 135 5.65 7.39 -23.46
C ASN A 135 5.19 7.96 -22.13
N ILE A 136 4.97 7.12 -21.11
CA ILE A 136 4.72 7.60 -19.76
C ILE A 136 5.97 8.33 -19.27
N HIS A 137 5.82 9.58 -18.88
CA HIS A 137 6.89 10.40 -18.28
C HIS A 137 6.34 11.13 -17.06
N PHE A 138 6.94 10.89 -15.90
CA PHE A 138 6.55 11.48 -14.62
C PHE A 138 7.32 12.74 -14.29
N GLU A 139 8.20 13.18 -15.19
CA GLU A 139 8.86 14.48 -15.10
C GLU A 139 7.83 15.59 -14.83
N ASP A 140 8.14 16.40 -13.82
CA ASP A 140 7.33 17.46 -13.22
C ASP A 140 6.04 17.01 -12.49
N LEU A 141 5.49 15.83 -12.80
CA LEU A 141 4.27 15.29 -12.19
C LEU A 141 4.54 14.72 -10.79
N VAL A 142 5.61 13.93 -10.64
CA VAL A 142 6.01 13.34 -9.36
C VAL A 142 7.14 14.18 -8.77
N VAL A 143 6.87 14.81 -7.63
CA VAL A 143 7.84 15.65 -6.91
C VAL A 143 8.77 14.79 -6.06
N ARG A 144 8.22 13.73 -5.46
CA ARG A 144 8.95 12.82 -4.56
C ARG A 144 8.16 11.53 -4.36
N VAL A 145 8.85 10.41 -4.31
CA VAL A 145 8.29 9.14 -3.82
C VAL A 145 8.94 8.79 -2.48
N SER A 146 8.12 8.52 -1.46
CA SER A 146 8.63 8.10 -0.15
C SER A 146 9.30 6.72 -0.27
N PRO A 147 10.44 6.51 0.41
CA PRO A 147 11.09 5.20 0.48
C PRO A 147 10.14 4.08 0.93
N ARG A 148 9.13 4.39 1.75
CA ARG A 148 8.14 3.41 2.22
C ARG A 148 7.39 2.72 1.07
N VAL A 149 7.13 3.43 -0.03
CA VAL A 149 6.44 2.88 -1.21
C VAL A 149 7.30 1.79 -1.84
N MET A 150 8.61 2.04 -1.95
CA MET A 150 9.55 1.06 -2.48
C MET A 150 9.69 -0.15 -1.55
N THR A 151 9.67 0.07 -0.23
CA THR A 151 9.67 -1.01 0.76
C THR A 151 8.43 -1.90 0.61
N VAL A 152 7.24 -1.28 0.55
CA VAL A 152 5.96 -1.98 0.34
C VAL A 152 5.99 -2.80 -0.94
N MET A 153 6.37 -2.19 -2.07
CA MET A 153 6.42 -2.87 -3.36
C MET A 153 7.42 -4.03 -3.35
N ARG A 154 8.61 -3.83 -2.79
CA ARG A 154 9.63 -4.87 -2.70
C ARG A 154 9.15 -6.06 -1.87
N ASN A 155 8.60 -5.79 -0.70
CA ASN A 155 8.18 -6.82 0.24
C ASN A 155 7.00 -7.61 -0.31
N TYR A 156 6.06 -6.92 -0.97
CA TYR A 156 4.96 -7.57 -1.66
C TYR A 156 5.45 -8.50 -2.77
N LEU A 157 6.27 -8.01 -3.71
CA LEU A 157 6.78 -8.83 -4.81
C LEU A 157 7.67 -9.98 -4.31
N SER A 158 8.38 -9.76 -3.22
CA SER A 158 9.13 -10.82 -2.52
C SER A 158 8.20 -11.89 -1.96
N SER A 159 7.03 -11.53 -1.42
CA SER A 159 6.04 -12.52 -0.96
C SER A 159 5.50 -13.39 -2.10
N VAL A 160 5.22 -12.79 -3.28
CA VAL A 160 4.72 -13.52 -4.44
C VAL A 160 5.76 -14.50 -4.96
N THR A 161 7.02 -14.07 -5.09
CA THR A 161 8.12 -14.97 -5.50
C THR A 161 8.38 -16.09 -4.49
N VAL A 162 8.18 -15.85 -3.18
CA VAL A 162 8.26 -16.91 -2.16
C VAL A 162 7.16 -17.95 -2.36
N ASP A 163 5.92 -17.53 -2.67
CA ASP A 163 4.82 -18.46 -2.96
C ASP A 163 5.10 -19.34 -4.19
N GLU A 164 5.71 -18.79 -5.23
CA GLU A 164 6.14 -19.58 -6.40
C GLU A 164 7.22 -20.61 -6.04
N GLN A 165 8.14 -20.28 -5.13
CA GLN A 165 9.12 -21.22 -4.59
C GLN A 165 8.47 -22.30 -3.72
N LEU A 166 7.42 -21.95 -2.97
CA LEU A 166 6.64 -22.87 -2.13
C LEU A 166 5.77 -23.83 -2.94
N ALA A 167 5.32 -23.43 -4.13
CA ALA A 167 4.68 -24.36 -5.05
C ALA A 167 5.59 -25.55 -5.42
N ALA A 168 6.91 -25.40 -5.24
CA ALA A 168 7.90 -26.47 -5.42
C ALA A 168 8.30 -27.20 -4.12
N GLY A 169 7.94 -26.68 -2.93
CA GLY A 169 8.36 -27.23 -1.63
C GLY A 169 7.44 -26.81 -0.47
N ASN A 170 7.02 -27.78 0.34
CA ASN A 170 6.00 -27.60 1.38
C ASN A 170 6.58 -27.02 2.70
N ASP A 171 7.29 -25.88 2.63
CA ASP A 171 7.85 -25.21 3.80
C ASP A 171 6.79 -24.32 4.49
N ARG A 172 6.22 -24.83 5.57
CA ARG A 172 5.17 -24.14 6.34
C ARG A 172 5.64 -22.82 6.94
N ARG A 173 6.92 -22.68 7.28
CA ARG A 173 7.45 -21.44 7.87
C ARG A 173 7.52 -20.34 6.81
N LEU A 174 8.04 -20.67 5.64
CA LEU A 174 8.08 -19.73 4.51
C LEU A 174 6.67 -19.29 4.09
N SER A 175 5.67 -20.18 4.13
CA SER A 175 4.27 -19.80 3.88
C SER A 175 3.75 -18.77 4.89
N ARG A 176 4.05 -18.93 6.18
CA ARG A 176 3.68 -17.93 7.20
C ARG A 176 4.40 -16.60 7.00
N ILE A 177 5.67 -16.65 6.58
CA ILE A 177 6.46 -15.45 6.29
C ILE A 177 5.86 -14.71 5.08
N ALA A 178 5.42 -15.41 4.04
CA ALA A 178 4.74 -14.79 2.91
C ALA A 178 3.45 -14.08 3.33
N ASP A 179 2.58 -14.75 4.11
CA ASP A 179 1.35 -14.15 4.64
C ASP A 179 1.66 -12.95 5.56
N TYR A 180 2.68 -13.04 6.41
CA TYR A 180 3.17 -11.92 7.23
C TYR A 180 3.61 -10.71 6.40
N LEU A 181 4.35 -10.92 5.31
CA LEU A 181 4.81 -9.84 4.44
C LEU A 181 3.68 -9.19 3.64
N ARG A 182 2.57 -9.91 3.40
CA ARG A 182 1.34 -9.34 2.81
C ARG A 182 0.58 -8.47 3.79
N LEU A 183 0.56 -8.84 5.07
CA LEU A 183 -0.09 -8.06 6.12
C LEU A 183 0.73 -6.83 6.52
N TYR A 184 2.06 -6.97 6.51
CA TYR A 184 2.99 -5.90 6.86
C TYR A 184 3.98 -5.61 5.73
N PRO A 185 3.52 -5.23 4.52
CA PRO A 185 4.40 -4.94 3.40
C PRO A 185 5.27 -3.71 3.70
N GLN A 186 4.82 -2.82 4.59
CA GLN A 186 5.55 -1.65 5.05
C GLN A 186 6.75 -1.98 5.97
N ASN A 187 6.91 -3.23 6.39
CA ASN A 187 7.97 -3.66 7.30
C ASN A 187 9.38 -3.32 6.77
N PRO A 188 10.13 -2.42 7.44
CA PRO A 188 11.46 -2.01 6.98
C PRO A 188 12.53 -3.10 7.18
N SER A 189 12.24 -4.13 7.99
CA SER A 189 13.13 -5.26 8.28
C SER A 189 12.65 -6.57 7.64
N ALA A 190 11.77 -6.51 6.64
CA ALA A 190 11.28 -7.69 5.91
C ALA A 190 12.40 -8.60 5.39
N PHE A 191 13.54 -8.02 4.98
CA PHE A 191 14.71 -8.77 4.53
C PHE A 191 15.25 -9.75 5.59
N VAL A 192 15.09 -9.44 6.89
CA VAL A 192 15.53 -10.32 7.98
C VAL A 192 14.72 -11.62 7.95
N PHE A 193 13.40 -11.50 7.73
CA PHE A 193 12.48 -12.63 7.70
C PHE A 193 12.62 -13.46 6.42
N LEU A 194 12.91 -12.82 5.28
CA LEU A 194 13.13 -13.51 4.00
C LEU A 194 14.44 -14.32 3.95
N ASN A 195 15.43 -13.96 4.78
CA ASN A 195 16.77 -14.57 4.76
C ASN A 195 17.06 -15.41 6.02
N LEU A 196 16.03 -15.97 6.66
CA LEU A 196 16.21 -16.80 7.84
C LEU A 196 16.89 -18.13 7.48
N PRO A 197 17.88 -18.59 8.28
CA PRO A 197 18.44 -19.93 8.13
C PRO A 197 17.42 -21.00 8.56
N ASP A 198 17.70 -22.27 8.28
CA ASP A 198 16.86 -23.41 8.68
C ASP A 198 16.59 -23.42 10.21
N LEU A 199 17.62 -23.10 11.00
CA LEU A 199 17.55 -22.98 12.46
C LEU A 199 17.94 -21.55 12.87
N PRO A 200 16.98 -20.61 12.94
CA PRO A 200 17.23 -19.23 13.28
C PRO A 200 17.50 -19.06 14.78
N ASP A 201 18.43 -18.16 15.12
CA ASP A 201 18.60 -17.67 16.49
C ASP A 201 17.79 -16.38 16.64
N LEU A 202 16.69 -16.44 17.41
CA LEU A 202 15.80 -15.30 17.61
C LEU A 202 16.50 -14.07 18.19
N THR A 203 17.59 -14.26 18.95
CA THR A 203 18.39 -13.14 19.48
C THR A 203 19.09 -12.37 18.35
N VAL A 204 19.61 -13.10 17.36
CA VAL A 204 20.28 -12.52 16.19
C VAL A 204 19.25 -11.83 15.28
N VAL A 205 18.07 -12.45 15.11
CA VAL A 205 16.96 -11.86 14.37
C VAL A 205 16.55 -10.53 15.00
N GLN A 206 16.33 -10.50 16.32
CA GLN A 206 15.98 -9.28 17.07
C GLN A 206 16.99 -8.15 16.89
N GLN A 207 18.29 -8.47 16.97
CA GLN A 207 19.37 -7.49 16.79
C GLN A 207 19.47 -6.94 15.37
N SER A 208 18.89 -7.63 14.39
CA SER A 208 18.91 -7.23 12.98
C SER A 208 17.73 -6.32 12.60
N LEU A 209 16.78 -6.10 13.52
CA LEU A 209 15.61 -5.25 13.29
C LEU A 209 15.96 -3.77 13.37
N VAL A 210 15.42 -2.99 12.45
CA VAL A 210 15.63 -1.54 12.35
C VAL A 210 14.50 -0.80 13.06
N PHE A 211 14.84 -0.03 14.09
CA PHE A 211 13.87 0.79 14.85
C PHE A 211 13.91 2.28 14.51
N ASP A 212 15.01 2.76 13.94
CA ASP A 212 15.22 4.17 13.61
C ASP A 212 14.74 4.46 12.18
N VAL A 213 13.41 4.61 12.02
CA VAL A 213 12.76 4.86 10.72
C VAL A 213 11.78 6.01 10.84
N GLU A 214 12.01 7.10 10.10
CA GLU A 214 11.26 8.37 10.25
C GLU A 214 9.75 8.27 9.94
N ASP A 215 9.35 7.31 9.09
CA ASP A 215 7.98 7.19 8.59
C ASP A 215 7.06 6.32 9.49
N TYR A 216 7.58 5.73 10.58
CA TYR A 216 6.83 4.82 11.46
C TYR A 216 6.94 5.20 12.93
N THR A 217 5.85 4.99 13.66
CA THR A 217 5.86 5.06 15.11
C THR A 217 6.51 3.80 15.70
N GLU A 218 7.12 3.93 16.88
CA GLU A 218 7.70 2.77 17.58
C GLU A 218 6.64 1.70 17.88
N ALA A 219 5.39 2.11 18.17
CA ALA A 219 4.29 1.18 18.40
C ALA A 219 3.99 0.31 17.16
N GLU A 220 3.97 0.90 15.96
CA GLU A 220 3.78 0.17 14.69
C GLU A 220 4.94 -0.81 14.44
N LEU A 221 6.19 -0.38 14.71
CA LEU A 221 7.37 -1.24 14.56
C LEU A 221 7.33 -2.42 15.55
N LEU A 222 7.00 -2.16 16.81
CA LEU A 222 6.87 -3.20 17.84
C LEU A 222 5.79 -4.21 17.51
N GLU A 223 4.64 -3.76 16.99
CA GLU A 223 3.57 -4.66 16.53
C GLU A 223 4.09 -5.59 15.43
N MET A 224 4.58 -5.02 14.33
CA MET A 224 5.09 -5.77 13.17
C MET A 224 6.16 -6.79 13.57
N TYR A 225 7.10 -6.38 14.41
CA TYR A 225 8.22 -7.23 14.81
C TYR A 225 7.83 -8.30 15.82
N ALA A 226 6.91 -8.00 16.75
CA ALA A 226 6.40 -9.00 17.67
C ALA A 226 5.65 -10.10 16.92
N VAL A 227 4.80 -9.75 15.94
CA VAL A 227 4.13 -10.74 15.08
C VAL A 227 5.15 -11.54 14.29
N GLY A 228 6.08 -10.86 13.62
CA GLY A 228 7.10 -11.49 12.79
C GLY A 228 7.95 -12.50 13.57
N LEU A 229 8.41 -12.17 14.78
CA LEU A 229 9.16 -13.11 15.63
C LEU A 229 8.33 -14.31 16.08
N SER A 230 7.03 -14.10 16.31
CA SER A 230 6.14 -15.12 16.84
C SER A 230 5.75 -16.19 15.82
N ILE A 231 6.01 -15.98 14.52
CA ILE A 231 5.68 -16.95 13.46
C ILE A 231 6.89 -17.79 13.00
N ILE A 232 8.11 -17.46 13.45
CA ILE A 232 9.36 -18.08 13.00
C ILE A 232 9.42 -19.55 13.44
N ASP A 233 9.33 -19.80 14.75
CA ASP A 233 9.52 -21.13 15.33
C ASP A 233 8.21 -21.84 15.69
N ASN A 234 7.08 -21.13 15.63
CA ASN A 234 5.78 -21.69 16.02
C ASN A 234 5.05 -22.23 14.80
N GLU A 235 4.60 -23.48 14.87
CA GLU A 235 3.84 -24.12 13.78
C GLU A 235 2.34 -23.82 13.84
N ASP A 236 1.81 -23.55 15.03
CA ASP A 236 0.38 -23.39 15.31
C ASP A 236 0.08 -22.05 15.99
N TYR A 237 -1.17 -21.60 15.85
CA TYR A 237 -1.64 -20.31 16.38
C TYR A 237 -1.45 -20.18 17.89
N GLU A 238 -1.76 -21.22 18.68
CA GLU A 238 -1.71 -21.16 20.15
C GLU A 238 -0.29 -20.88 20.67
N ASP A 239 0.72 -21.52 20.07
CA ASP A 239 2.12 -21.32 20.44
C ASP A 239 2.60 -19.92 20.03
N ALA A 240 2.20 -19.46 18.83
CA ALA A 240 2.50 -18.10 18.37
C ALA A 240 1.83 -17.03 19.25
N TYR A 241 0.58 -17.26 19.66
CA TYR A 241 -0.15 -16.39 20.57
C TYR A 241 0.51 -16.33 21.94
N GLY A 242 0.94 -17.48 22.48
CA GLY A 242 1.69 -17.56 23.74
C GLY A 242 3.03 -16.80 23.68
N ALA A 243 3.72 -16.87 22.54
CA ALA A 243 5.01 -16.20 22.34
C ALA A 243 4.89 -14.67 22.10
N LEU A 244 3.72 -14.17 21.69
CA LEU A 244 3.54 -12.79 21.26
C LEU A 244 3.89 -11.78 22.36
N SER A 245 3.37 -11.98 23.56
CA SER A 245 3.65 -11.08 24.70
C SER A 245 5.13 -11.10 25.09
N GLU A 246 5.76 -12.28 25.10
CA GLU A 246 7.18 -12.41 25.43
C GLU A 246 8.07 -11.74 24.39
N ASN A 247 7.72 -11.87 23.11
CA ASN A 247 8.45 -11.23 22.02
C ASN A 247 8.28 -9.71 22.05
N LEU A 248 7.08 -9.20 22.36
CA LEU A 248 6.89 -7.77 22.57
C LEU A 248 7.74 -7.25 23.74
N GLU A 249 7.77 -7.95 24.88
CA GLU A 249 8.60 -7.57 26.04
C GLU A 249 10.10 -7.50 25.70
N LYS A 250 10.60 -8.40 24.85
CA LYS A 250 12.00 -8.38 24.40
C LYS A 250 12.33 -7.18 23.51
N LEU A 251 11.36 -6.65 22.78
CA LEU A 251 11.54 -5.53 21.86
C LEU A 251 11.26 -4.17 22.51
N ASN A 252 10.28 -4.11 23.42
CA ASN A 252 9.74 -2.89 24.02
C ASN A 252 10.66 -2.30 25.10
N ASN A 253 11.77 -1.71 24.67
CA ASN A 253 12.75 -1.09 25.56
C ASN A 253 12.23 0.21 26.20
N GLU A 254 11.29 0.90 25.57
CA GLU A 254 10.72 2.16 26.05
C GLU A 254 9.55 1.98 27.05
N GLY A 255 9.14 0.74 27.31
CA GLY A 255 8.09 0.44 28.28
C GLY A 255 6.71 0.96 27.86
N LEU A 256 6.45 0.99 26.55
CA LEU A 256 5.14 1.33 25.99
C LEU A 256 4.08 0.37 26.52
N LYS A 257 2.82 0.85 26.59
CA LYS A 257 1.70 0.02 27.06
C LYS A 257 1.53 -1.17 26.10
N PRO A 258 1.51 -2.42 26.59
CA PRO A 258 1.42 -3.58 25.71
C PRO A 258 0.07 -3.72 24.98
N ILE A 259 -1.05 -3.43 25.66
CA ILE A 259 -2.40 -3.71 25.13
C ILE A 259 -2.67 -3.05 23.76
N PRO A 260 -2.39 -1.76 23.54
CA PRO A 260 -2.58 -1.13 22.23
C PRO A 260 -1.76 -1.74 21.09
N ILE A 261 -0.66 -2.43 21.40
CA ILE A 261 0.22 -3.08 20.42
C ILE A 261 -0.22 -4.54 20.20
N LEU A 262 -0.56 -5.24 21.28
CA LEU A 262 -0.92 -6.67 21.22
C LEU A 262 -2.28 -6.92 20.57
N GLN A 263 -3.23 -5.99 20.67
CA GLN A 263 -4.56 -6.14 20.10
C GLN A 263 -4.54 -6.25 18.56
N PRO A 264 -3.95 -5.31 17.80
CA PRO A 264 -3.83 -5.45 16.35
C PRO A 264 -2.88 -6.59 15.93
N ALA A 265 -1.83 -6.86 16.72
CA ALA A 265 -0.94 -8.00 16.49
C ALA A 265 -1.67 -9.36 16.58
N LEU A 266 -2.67 -9.48 17.45
CA LEU A 266 -3.47 -10.70 17.58
C LEU A 266 -4.38 -10.94 16.36
N GLU A 267 -5.01 -9.88 15.86
CA GLU A 267 -5.83 -9.95 14.63
C GLU A 267 -4.97 -10.42 13.46
N SER A 268 -3.76 -9.86 13.33
CA SER A 268 -2.81 -10.25 12.29
C SER A 268 -2.34 -11.71 12.42
N LEU A 269 -2.09 -12.21 13.65
CA LEU A 269 -1.75 -13.63 13.85
C LEU A 269 -2.91 -14.55 13.43
N LYS A 270 -4.15 -14.21 13.74
CA LYS A 270 -5.31 -15.02 13.32
C LYS A 270 -5.38 -15.14 11.82
N GLU A 271 -5.11 -14.05 11.10
CA GLU A 271 -5.11 -14.03 9.65
C GLU A 271 -3.99 -14.90 9.06
N ILE A 272 -2.76 -14.80 9.56
CA ILE A 272 -1.61 -15.63 9.12
C ILE A 272 -1.90 -17.13 9.33
N TYR A 273 -2.47 -17.51 10.47
CA TYR A 273 -2.78 -18.90 10.79
C TYR A 273 -4.15 -19.36 10.27
N LYS A 274 -4.90 -18.50 9.57
CA LYS A 274 -6.22 -18.80 9.01
C LYS A 274 -7.20 -19.33 10.05
N VAL A 275 -7.14 -18.77 11.25
CA VAL A 275 -8.06 -19.08 12.34
C VAL A 275 -9.39 -18.42 11.99
N ALA A 276 -10.43 -19.24 11.78
CA ALA A 276 -11.77 -18.71 11.55
C ALA A 276 -12.16 -17.80 12.72
N GLU A 277 -12.69 -16.62 12.42
CA GLU A 277 -13.44 -15.89 13.44
C GLU A 277 -14.58 -16.82 13.86
N GLU A 278 -14.52 -17.37 15.08
CA GLU A 278 -15.72 -17.88 15.70
C GLU A 278 -16.67 -16.68 15.73
N ASP A 279 -17.79 -16.78 14.98
CA ASP A 279 -18.88 -15.83 15.03
C ASP A 279 -19.10 -15.49 16.51
N ASN A 280 -18.76 -14.26 16.90
CA ASN A 280 -19.07 -13.71 18.21
C ASN A 280 -20.58 -13.38 18.25
N ASP A 281 -21.42 -14.33 17.85
CA ASP A 281 -22.83 -14.38 18.14
C ASP A 281 -23.00 -15.06 19.50
N GLU A 282 -23.61 -14.30 20.43
CA GLU A 282 -23.97 -14.64 21.81
C GLU A 282 -22.82 -14.38 22.82
N ILE A 283 -22.90 -13.37 23.69
CA ILE A 283 -23.93 -13.13 24.74
C ILE A 283 -24.25 -11.65 24.94
#